data_AF-A0A9E2BJC8-F1
#
_entry.id   AF-A0A9E2BJC8-F1
#
_cell.length_a   1.000
_cell.length_b   1.000
_cell.length_c   1.000
_cell.angle_alpha   90.00
_cell.angle_beta   90.00
_cell.angle_gamma   90.00
#
_symmetry.space_group_name_H-M   'P 1'
#
loop_
_entity.id
_entity.type
_entity.pdbx_description
1 polymer ?
#
loop_
_entity_poly.entity_id
_entity_poly.type
_entity_poly.pdbx_seq_one_letter_code
_entity_poly.pdbx_strand_id
1 'polypeptide(L)'
;MPEVREEEIYKALLKFKGEGKIVIGEAEALLSLTPQDTHKHDRPDSILWLDILLRLFGQEFKLRIPIPIEGEKNSIDEAMEDLDEFVKRRRYPAEIPMLVITEAGYAKREEHRDFPTKFIMTQFPVRRLKEK
;
A
#
# COMPACT_ATOMS: atom_id res chain seq x y z
N MET A 1 17.03 23.74 -7.72
CA MET A 1 16.64 22.99 -6.50
C MET A 1 17.22 21.59 -6.63
N PRO A 2 17.77 20.96 -5.58
CA PRO A 2 18.32 19.62 -5.72
C PRO A 2 17.18 18.67 -6.07
N GLU A 3 17.34 17.99 -7.20
CA GLU A 3 16.40 16.98 -7.69
C GLU A 3 16.25 15.89 -6.63
N VAL A 4 15.02 15.55 -6.26
CA VAL A 4 14.80 14.25 -5.60
C VAL A 4 15.04 13.21 -6.67
N ARG A 5 15.97 12.30 -6.41
CA ARG A 5 16.08 11.11 -7.25
C ARG A 5 15.09 10.09 -6.70
N GLU A 6 14.36 9.41 -7.58
CA GLU A 6 13.37 8.38 -7.25
C GLU A 6 14.00 7.32 -6.29
N GLU A 7 15.28 6.99 -6.51
CA GLU A 7 16.08 6.14 -5.61
C GLU A 7 16.20 6.68 -4.16
N GLU A 8 16.23 8.01 -3.95
CA GLU A 8 16.24 8.61 -2.61
C GLU A 8 14.92 8.41 -1.89
N ILE A 9 13.79 8.41 -2.61
CA ILE A 9 12.47 8.12 -2.06
C ILE A 9 12.44 6.67 -1.58
N TYR A 10 12.81 5.73 -2.44
CA TYR A 10 12.84 4.32 -2.07
C TYR A 10 13.77 4.06 -0.87
N LYS A 11 14.98 4.64 -0.85
CA LYS A 11 15.89 4.54 0.30
C LYS A 11 15.31 5.12 1.59
N ALA A 12 14.55 6.22 1.51
CA ALA A 12 13.87 6.78 2.67
C ALA A 12 12.75 5.84 3.16
N LEU A 13 11.98 5.24 2.24
CA LEU A 13 10.93 4.29 2.58
C LEU A 13 11.45 3.03 3.29
N LEU A 14 12.64 2.55 2.91
CA LEU A 14 13.28 1.41 3.57
C LEU A 14 13.49 1.60 5.08
N LYS A 15 13.57 2.84 5.58
CA LYS A 15 13.65 3.12 7.01
C LYS A 15 12.38 2.72 7.78
N PHE A 16 11.24 2.66 7.10
CA PHE A 16 9.94 2.28 7.67
C PHE A 16 9.63 0.80 7.47
N LYS A 17 10.48 0.05 6.76
CA LYS A 17 10.29 -1.38 6.56
C LYS A 17 10.35 -2.11 7.90
N GLY A 18 9.34 -2.93 8.18
CA GLY A 18 9.31 -3.71 9.41
C GLY A 18 7.98 -4.40 9.63
N GLU A 19 7.90 -5.11 10.75
CA GLU A 19 6.73 -5.87 11.18
C GLU A 19 6.40 -5.53 12.63
N GLY A 20 5.12 -5.55 12.96
CA GLY A 20 4.64 -5.31 14.31
C GLY A 20 3.38 -6.11 14.61
N LYS A 21 3.30 -6.69 15.81
CA LYS A 21 2.12 -7.39 16.30
C LYS A 21 1.30 -6.47 17.20
N ILE A 22 0.00 -6.41 16.94
CA ILE A 22 -0.98 -5.73 17.79
C ILE A 22 -2.01 -6.77 18.23
N VAL A 23 -2.39 -6.75 19.50
CA VAL A 23 -3.46 -7.59 20.05
C VAL A 23 -4.61 -6.68 20.45
N ILE A 24 -5.83 -6.99 19.98
CA ILE A 24 -7.04 -6.22 20.23
C ILE A 24 -8.13 -7.20 20.69
N GLY A 25 -8.40 -7.25 22.00
CA GLY A 25 -9.25 -8.29 22.57
C GLY A 25 -8.68 -9.68 22.30
N GLU A 26 -9.49 -10.58 21.73
CA GLU A 26 -9.06 -11.93 21.31
C GLU A 26 -8.48 -11.97 19.88
N ALA A 27 -8.45 -10.84 19.19
CA ALA A 27 -7.91 -10.74 17.84
C ALA A 27 -6.40 -10.44 17.88
N GLU A 28 -5.67 -11.03 16.95
CA GLU A 28 -4.28 -10.66 16.67
C GLU A 28 -4.18 -10.06 15.26
N ALA A 29 -3.44 -8.96 15.13
CA ALA A 29 -3.08 -8.35 13.86
C ALA A 29 -1.56 -8.28 13.75
N LEU A 30 -0.99 -8.94 12.73
CA LEU A 30 0.39 -8.75 12.34
C LEU A 30 0.42 -7.77 11.17
N LEU A 31 1.02 -6.60 11.38
CA LEU A 31 1.19 -5.57 10.37
C LEU A 31 2.60 -5.66 9.80
N SER A 32 2.74 -5.46 8.49
CA SER A 32 4.03 -5.23 7.87
C SER A 32 3.97 -4.05 6.90
N LEU A 33 5.09 -3.34 6.85
CA LEU A 33 5.34 -2.27 5.89
C LEU A 33 6.47 -2.73 4.97
N THR A 34 6.19 -2.82 3.68
CA THR A 34 7.16 -3.28 2.67
C THR A 34 7.22 -2.30 1.50
N PRO A 35 8.30 -1.50 1.41
CA PRO A 35 8.56 -0.70 0.23
C PRO A 35 8.86 -1.58 -0.99
N GLN A 36 8.33 -1.19 -2.14
CA GLN A 36 8.63 -1.76 -3.45
C GLN A 36 9.05 -0.62 -4.38
N ASP A 37 10.18 -0.83 -5.05
CA ASP A 37 10.73 0.11 -6.01
C ASP A 37 10.16 -0.15 -7.41
N THR A 38 9.55 0.85 -8.05
CA THR A 38 8.86 0.71 -9.34
C THR A 38 9.35 1.66 -10.42
N HIS A 39 10.12 2.70 -10.06
CA HIS A 39 10.54 3.82 -10.92
C HIS A 39 11.16 3.44 -12.28
N LYS A 40 11.84 2.28 -12.38
CA LYS A 40 12.48 1.85 -13.65
C LYS A 40 11.50 1.24 -14.66
N HIS A 41 10.34 0.77 -14.22
CA HIS A 41 9.52 -0.17 -15.00
C HIS A 41 8.02 0.12 -14.93
N ASP A 42 7.58 0.95 -13.99
CA ASP A 42 6.18 1.29 -13.80
C ASP A 42 6.03 2.69 -13.19
N ARG A 43 4.78 3.13 -13.12
CA ARG A 43 4.38 4.25 -12.28
C ARG A 43 3.36 3.74 -11.25
N PRO A 44 3.39 4.20 -9.99
CA PRO A 44 4.20 5.32 -9.47
C PRO A 44 5.69 4.99 -9.27
N ASP A 45 6.51 5.95 -8.87
CA ASP A 45 7.94 5.75 -8.52
C ASP A 45 8.18 4.63 -7.50
N SER A 46 7.32 4.55 -6.48
CA SER A 46 7.41 3.55 -5.43
C SER A 46 6.03 3.18 -4.89
N ILE A 47 5.91 1.97 -4.34
CA ILE A 47 4.72 1.51 -3.63
C ILE A 47 5.12 1.13 -2.22
N LEU A 48 4.42 1.66 -1.21
CA LEU A 48 4.50 1.14 0.15
C LEU A 48 3.35 0.14 0.34
N TRP A 49 3.68 -1.14 0.48
CA TRP A 49 2.70 -2.15 0.85
C TRP A 49 2.44 -2.12 2.34
N LEU A 50 1.16 -1.97 2.69
CA LEU A 50 0.64 -2.26 4.02
C LEU A 50 -0.03 -3.63 3.95
N ASP A 51 0.60 -4.64 4.56
CA ASP A 51 0.00 -5.96 4.75
C ASP A 51 -0.47 -6.09 6.20
N ILE A 52 -1.68 -6.62 6.38
CA ILE A 52 -2.25 -6.94 7.69
C ILE A 52 -2.73 -8.38 7.65
N LEU A 53 -2.14 -9.24 8.47
CA LEU A 53 -2.61 -10.58 8.75
C LEU A 53 -3.46 -10.56 10.03
N LEU A 54 -4.77 -10.74 9.86
CA LEU A 54 -5.74 -10.76 10.94
C LEU A 54 -6.03 -12.20 11.34
N ARG A 55 -5.93 -12.50 12.63
CA ARG A 55 -6.34 -13.78 13.22
C ARG A 55 -7.66 -13.59 13.95
N LEU A 56 -8.73 -14.14 13.38
CA LEU A 56 -10.09 -14.03 13.89
C LEU A 56 -10.79 -15.38 13.73
N PHE A 57 -11.62 -15.79 14.70
CA PHE A 57 -12.40 -17.04 14.65
C PHE A 57 -11.54 -18.29 14.35
N GLY A 58 -10.29 -18.31 14.82
CA GLY A 58 -9.34 -19.40 14.55
C GLY A 58 -8.83 -19.47 13.10
N GLN A 59 -9.07 -18.43 12.29
CA GLN A 59 -8.64 -18.34 10.89
C GLN A 59 -7.73 -17.13 10.67
N GLU A 60 -6.94 -17.18 9.61
CA GLU A 60 -6.07 -16.09 9.17
C GLU A 60 -6.63 -15.43 7.91
N PHE A 61 -6.75 -14.10 7.95
CA PHE A 61 -7.23 -13.28 6.83
C PHE A 61 -6.16 -12.26 6.48
N LYS A 62 -5.90 -12.10 5.18
CA LYS A 62 -4.93 -11.13 4.68
C LYS A 62 -5.66 -9.93 4.08
N LEU A 63 -5.30 -8.74 4.55
CA LEU A 63 -5.60 -7.46 3.90
C LEU A 63 -4.29 -6.91 3.36
N ARG A 64 -4.28 -6.48 2.09
CA ARG A 64 -3.11 -5.88 1.45
C ARG A 64 -3.51 -4.63 0.71
N ILE A 65 -2.88 -3.51 1.06
CA ILE A 65 -3.18 -2.19 0.48
C ILE A 65 -1.88 -1.62 -0.13
N PRO A 66 -1.84 -1.35 -1.44
CA PRO A 66 -0.76 -0.59 -2.05
C PRO A 66 -0.98 0.90 -1.81
N ILE A 67 0.02 1.58 -1.25
CA ILE A 67 0.06 3.04 -1.12
C ILE A 67 1.00 3.55 -2.22
N PRO A 68 0.49 4.20 -3.28
CA PRO A 68 1.33 4.77 -4.32
C PRO A 68 2.09 5.99 -3.82
N ILE A 69 3.37 6.12 -4.19
CA ILE A 69 4.26 7.20 -3.76
C ILE A 69 4.99 7.71 -4.99
N GLU A 70 4.79 9.00 -5.29
CA GLU A 70 5.35 9.67 -6.46
C GLU A 70 6.34 10.77 -6.07
N GLY A 71 7.43 10.87 -6.82
CA GLY A 71 8.51 11.81 -6.61
C GLY A 71 8.45 13.05 -7.50
N GLU A 72 7.41 13.86 -7.35
CA GLU A 72 7.20 14.96 -8.30
C GLU A 72 8.13 16.17 -8.14
N LYS A 73 8.52 16.73 -9.28
CA LYS A 73 9.39 17.91 -9.35
C LYS A 73 8.62 19.22 -9.22
N ASN A 74 7.42 19.33 -9.80
CA ASN A 74 6.79 20.64 -10.00
C ASN A 74 5.45 20.83 -9.28
N SER A 75 4.55 19.83 -9.21
CA SER A 75 3.26 19.99 -8.52
C SER A 75 2.53 18.69 -8.19
N ILE A 76 1.49 18.78 -7.35
CA ILE A 76 0.56 17.67 -7.07
C ILE A 76 -0.28 17.27 -8.31
N ASP A 77 -0.39 18.15 -9.29
CA ASP A 77 -1.19 17.92 -10.51
C ASP A 77 -0.51 16.91 -11.44
N GLU A 78 0.83 16.88 -11.50
CA GLU A 78 1.58 15.87 -12.27
C GLU A 78 1.34 14.47 -11.69
N ALA A 79 1.34 14.34 -10.35
CA ALA A 79 1.07 13.07 -9.67
C ALA A 79 -0.37 12.55 -9.86
N MET A 80 -1.33 13.39 -10.30
CA MET A 80 -2.67 12.93 -10.63
C MET A 80 -2.69 12.07 -11.90
N GLU A 81 -1.88 12.43 -12.90
CA GLU A 81 -1.78 11.65 -14.14
C GLU A 81 -1.22 10.24 -13.85
N ASP A 82 -0.21 10.16 -12.99
CA ASP A 82 0.40 8.89 -12.59
C ASP A 82 -0.53 8.04 -11.73
N LEU A 83 -1.34 8.67 -10.88
CA LEU A 83 -2.40 7.98 -10.15
C LEU A 83 -3.46 7.39 -11.10
N ASP A 84 -3.87 8.13 -12.13
CA ASP A 84 -4.84 7.64 -13.13
C ASP A 84 -4.27 6.44 -13.91
N GLU A 85 -2.99 6.49 -14.29
CA GLU A 85 -2.31 5.36 -14.92
C GLU A 85 -2.22 4.15 -14.01
N PHE A 86 -1.86 4.35 -12.73
CA PHE A 86 -1.80 3.30 -11.71
C PHE A 86 -3.14 2.57 -11.59
N VAL A 87 -4.24 3.31 -11.47
CA VAL A 87 -5.60 2.76 -11.38
C VAL A 87 -5.98 2.01 -12.66
N LYS A 88 -5.70 2.60 -13.83
CA LYS A 88 -6.05 2.01 -15.13
C LYS A 88 -5.31 0.69 -15.39
N ARG A 89 -4.04 0.60 -14.99
CA ARG A 89 -3.20 -0.59 -15.21
C ARG A 89 -3.61 -1.78 -14.35
N ARG A 90 -4.23 -1.55 -13.19
CA ARG A 90 -4.72 -2.59 -12.25
C ARG A 90 -3.65 -3.63 -11.84
N ARG A 91 -2.36 -3.29 -11.94
CA ARG A 91 -1.22 -4.19 -11.67
C ARG A 91 -1.02 -4.48 -10.19
N TYR A 92 -1.41 -3.54 -9.34
CA TYR A 92 -1.23 -3.58 -7.91
C TYR A 92 -2.59 -3.49 -7.22
N PRO A 93 -3.41 -4.56 -7.27
CA PRO A 93 -4.73 -4.53 -6.65
C PRO A 93 -4.60 -4.56 -5.12
N ALA A 94 -5.53 -3.88 -4.44
CA ALA A 94 -5.76 -4.13 -3.02
C ALA A 94 -6.43 -5.50 -2.85
N GLU A 95 -5.96 -6.29 -1.90
CA GLU A 95 -6.56 -7.58 -1.54
C GLU A 95 -7.39 -7.35 -0.26
N ILE A 96 -8.72 -7.34 -0.37
CA ILE A 96 -9.62 -7.11 0.76
C ILE A 96 -10.40 -8.40 1.03
N PRO A 97 -10.29 -8.99 2.23
CA PRO A 97 -11.03 -10.20 2.55
C PRO A 97 -12.50 -9.88 2.85
N MET A 98 -13.42 -10.68 2.29
CA MET A 98 -14.80 -10.73 2.75
C MET A 98 -15.00 -11.98 3.59
N LEU A 99 -15.49 -11.82 4.82
CA LEU A 99 -15.80 -12.93 5.70
C LEU A 99 -17.26 -13.34 5.48
N VAL A 100 -17.47 -14.60 5.11
CA VAL A 100 -18.80 -15.18 4.89
C VAL A 100 -19.03 -16.26 5.95
N ILE A 101 -20.01 -16.03 6.83
CA ILE A 101 -20.33 -16.92 7.96
C ILE A 101 -21.58 -17.72 7.58
N THR A 102 -21.45 -19.04 7.42
CA THR A 102 -22.57 -19.92 7.03
C THR A 102 -22.45 -21.28 7.72
N GLU A 103 -23.56 -22.00 7.82
CA GLU A 103 -23.59 -23.39 8.33
C GLU A 103 -22.92 -24.38 7.37
N ALA A 104 -22.82 -24.05 6.08
CA ALA A 104 -22.37 -24.96 5.03
C ALA A 104 -20.86 -25.30 5.09
N GLY A 105 -20.11 -24.72 6.03
CA GLY A 105 -18.69 -25.00 6.25
C GLY A 105 -17.74 -24.05 5.50
N TYR A 106 -16.52 -24.54 5.24
CA TYR A 106 -15.41 -23.73 4.70
C TYR A 106 -15.44 -23.70 3.17
N ALA A 107 -15.38 -22.49 2.61
CA ALA A 107 -15.17 -22.26 1.18
C ALA A 107 -14.31 -21.01 0.99
N LYS A 108 -13.48 -21.00 -0.06
CA LYS A 108 -12.70 -19.82 -0.48
C LYS A 108 -12.95 -19.55 -1.96
N ARG A 109 -13.16 -18.28 -2.29
CA ARG A 109 -13.28 -17.79 -3.67
C ARG A 109 -12.53 -16.47 -3.78
N GLU A 110 -11.80 -16.30 -4.88
CA GLU A 110 -11.10 -15.07 -5.22
C GLU A 110 -11.77 -14.44 -6.45
N GLU A 111 -12.05 -13.14 -6.37
CA GLU A 111 -12.75 -12.40 -7.42
C GLU A 111 -12.12 -11.01 -7.54
N HIS A 112 -11.93 -10.55 -8.77
CA HIS A 112 -11.53 -9.18 -9.05
C HIS A 112 -12.78 -8.34 -9.31
N ARG A 113 -12.98 -7.31 -8.50
CA ARG A 113 -14.13 -6.41 -8.59
C ARG A 113 -13.66 -4.97 -8.40
N ASP A 114 -14.36 -4.05 -9.07
CA ASP A 114 -14.16 -2.62 -8.85
C ASP A 114 -14.83 -2.22 -7.52
N PHE A 115 -14.11 -1.51 -6.66
CA PHE A 115 -14.58 -1.08 -5.34
C PHE A 115 -14.40 0.44 -5.19
N PRO A 116 -15.40 1.18 -4.67
CA PRO A 116 -15.28 2.62 -4.49
C PRO A 116 -14.06 2.98 -3.65
N THR A 117 -13.11 3.70 -4.25
CA THR A 117 -11.84 4.07 -3.61
C THR A 117 -11.65 5.58 -3.72
N LYS A 118 -11.25 6.22 -2.61
CA LYS A 118 -10.92 7.63 -2.56
C LYS A 118 -9.44 7.80 -2.26
N PHE A 119 -8.73 8.47 -3.14
CA PHE A 119 -7.35 8.89 -2.90
C PHE A 119 -7.35 10.26 -2.24
N ILE A 120 -6.55 10.40 -1.18
CA ILE A 120 -6.27 11.68 -0.51
C ILE A 120 -4.79 11.95 -0.72
N MET A 121 -4.46 12.81 -1.67
CA MET A 121 -3.08 13.15 -1.97
C MET A 121 -2.56 14.18 -0.98
N THR A 122 -1.36 13.94 -0.45
CA THR A 122 -0.69 14.87 0.45
C THR A 122 0.74 15.08 0.00
N GLN A 123 1.11 16.33 -0.27
CA GLN A 123 2.46 16.71 -0.67
C GLN A 123 3.29 17.09 0.57
N PHE A 124 4.50 16.53 0.67
CA PHE A 124 5.46 16.85 1.72
C PHE A 124 6.79 17.30 1.13
N PRO A 125 7.54 18.21 1.79
CA PRO A 125 8.80 18.69 1.25
C PRO A 125 9.91 17.65 1.39
N VAL A 126 10.70 17.47 0.33
CA VAL A 126 11.85 16.55 0.18
C VAL A 126 12.75 16.45 1.42
N ARG A 127 12.99 17.58 2.10
CA ARG A 127 13.84 17.63 3.30
C ARG A 127 13.39 16.65 4.38
N ARG A 128 12.10 16.28 4.44
CA ARG A 128 11.55 15.27 5.38
C ARG A 128 12.11 13.88 5.15
N LEU A 129 12.52 13.52 3.94
CA LEU A 129 13.10 12.20 3.63
C LEU A 129 14.43 11.96 4.39
N LYS A 130 15.11 13.04 4.79
CA LYS A 130 16.40 13.00 5.49
C LYS A 130 16.27 13.00 7.01
N GLU A 131 15.07 13.22 7.55
CA GLU A 131 14.82 13.20 8.99
C GLU A 131 14.87 11.75 9.52
N LYS A 132 15.12 11.62 10.83
CA LYS A 132 15.23 10.33 11.54
C LYS A 132 13.89 9.93 12.13
#